data_AF-A0A7S0BV05-F1
#
_entry.id   AF-A0A7S0BV05-F1
#
_cell.length_a   1.000
_cell.length_b   1.000
_cell.length_c   1.000
_cell.angle_alpha   90.00
_cell.angle_beta   90.00
_cell.angle_gamma   90.00
#
_symmetry.space_group_name_H-M   'P 1'
#
loop_
_entity.id
_entity.type
_entity.pdbx_description
1 polymer ?
#
loop_
_entity_poly.entity_id
_entity_poly.type
_entity_poly.pdbx_seq_one_letter_code
_entity_poly.pdbx_strand_id
1 'polypeptide(L)'
;DRKFADIGNTVVGQCAGGVHRIADWAHIVNAHSVAGPGIIQGLLKAADQAGRELGILLLAEMSSEGNLAMACPDYTPKTVEIAKSNSSAVLGFISQNKVAGDEFLYLTPGVQLAPGGDALGQQYNTPHKVLVEKQCDVVIVGRGVYKADDPKLAAQEYRRAAWDAYKSTIQ
;
A
#
# COMPACT_ATOMS: atom_id res chain seq x y z
N ASP A 1 -1.93 -6.59 4.93
CA ASP A 1 -1.41 -6.73 3.54
C ASP A 1 -1.88 -8.04 2.92
N ARG A 2 -3.20 -8.19 2.72
CA ARG A 2 -3.81 -9.43 2.20
C ARG A 2 -3.84 -9.45 0.67
N LYS A 3 -3.75 -8.28 0.02
CA LYS A 3 -3.86 -8.09 -1.43
C LYS A 3 -5.07 -8.82 -2.01
N PHE A 4 -6.27 -8.44 -1.56
CA PHE A 4 -7.52 -9.02 -2.09
C PHE A 4 -7.58 -8.82 -3.61
N ALA A 5 -7.99 -9.83 -4.37
CA ALA A 5 -7.93 -9.80 -5.84
C ALA A 5 -9.02 -10.70 -6.47
N ASP A 6 -10.18 -10.77 -5.84
CA ASP A 6 -11.30 -11.61 -6.25
C ASP A 6 -12.56 -10.74 -6.42
N ILE A 7 -13.63 -11.32 -6.96
CA ILE A 7 -14.92 -10.65 -7.11
C ILE A 7 -15.52 -10.27 -5.75
N GLY A 8 -16.36 -9.23 -5.75
CA GLY A 8 -16.94 -8.63 -4.55
C GLY A 8 -17.53 -9.63 -3.54
N ASN A 9 -18.32 -10.60 -4.00
CA ASN A 9 -18.96 -11.55 -3.09
C ASN A 9 -17.95 -12.49 -2.40
N THR A 10 -16.92 -12.92 -3.12
CA THR A 10 -15.89 -13.79 -2.55
C THR A 10 -15.06 -13.05 -1.51
N VAL A 11 -14.70 -11.79 -1.76
CA VAL A 11 -13.92 -11.00 -0.80
C VAL A 11 -14.70 -10.69 0.48
N VAL A 12 -16.03 -10.67 0.46
CA VAL A 12 -16.85 -10.57 1.69
C VAL A 12 -16.52 -11.74 2.61
N GLY A 13 -16.63 -12.97 2.10
CA GLY A 13 -16.35 -14.19 2.89
C GLY A 13 -14.90 -14.28 3.33
N GLN A 14 -13.95 -13.86 2.49
CA GLN A 14 -12.52 -13.85 2.82
C GLN A 14 -12.17 -12.80 3.89
N CYS A 15 -12.86 -11.66 3.91
CA CYS A 15 -12.56 -10.55 4.81
C CYS A 15 -13.31 -10.67 6.15
N ALA A 16 -14.61 -10.95 6.14
CA ALA A 16 -15.41 -11.07 7.37
C ALA A 16 -15.30 -12.43 8.04
N GLY A 17 -15.06 -13.49 7.26
CA GLY A 17 -15.15 -14.87 7.73
C GLY A 17 -13.82 -15.61 7.82
N GLY A 18 -13.93 -16.94 7.72
CA GLY A 18 -12.80 -17.86 7.80
C GLY A 18 -12.09 -17.82 9.15
N VAL A 19 -10.87 -18.35 9.18
CA VAL A 19 -10.04 -18.38 10.40
C VAL A 19 -9.53 -16.99 10.77
N HIS A 20 -9.28 -16.12 9.78
CA HIS A 20 -8.57 -14.87 9.99
C HIS A 20 -9.47 -13.69 10.39
N ARG A 21 -10.77 -13.72 10.03
CA ARG A 21 -11.77 -12.69 10.34
C ARG A 21 -11.19 -11.27 10.27
N ILE A 22 -10.58 -10.94 9.12
CA ILE A 22 -9.73 -9.75 8.92
C ILE A 22 -10.47 -8.46 9.27
N ALA A 23 -11.75 -8.37 8.89
CA ALA A 23 -12.61 -7.21 9.14
C ALA A 23 -12.78 -6.89 10.64
N ASP A 24 -12.58 -7.86 11.53
CA ASP A 24 -12.80 -7.68 12.96
C ASP A 24 -11.70 -6.91 13.67
N TRP A 25 -10.52 -6.78 13.06
CA TRP A 25 -9.33 -6.25 13.72
C TRP A 25 -8.47 -5.34 12.86
N ALA A 26 -8.47 -5.52 11.53
CA ALA A 26 -7.67 -4.69 10.64
C ALA A 26 -8.35 -3.34 10.40
N HIS A 27 -7.67 -2.24 10.72
CA HIS A 27 -8.14 -0.89 10.38
C HIS A 27 -7.99 -0.57 8.89
N ILE A 28 -6.96 -1.13 8.25
CA ILE A 28 -6.62 -0.89 6.85
C ILE A 28 -6.32 -2.23 6.16
N VAL A 29 -6.92 -2.43 4.99
CA VAL A 29 -6.60 -3.53 4.07
C VAL A 29 -6.18 -3.00 2.71
N ASN A 30 -5.71 -3.90 1.85
CA ASN A 30 -5.36 -3.54 0.48
C ASN A 30 -5.92 -4.53 -0.55
N ALA A 31 -6.17 -4.01 -1.74
CA ALA A 31 -6.82 -4.74 -2.82
C ALA A 31 -6.24 -4.37 -4.19
N HIS A 32 -6.14 -5.37 -5.06
CA HIS A 32 -5.87 -5.17 -6.49
C HIS A 32 -7.15 -4.69 -7.17
N SER A 33 -7.00 -3.76 -8.12
CA SER A 33 -8.08 -3.24 -8.96
C SER A 33 -8.43 -4.15 -10.14
N VAL A 34 -7.67 -5.24 -10.35
CA VAL A 34 -7.85 -6.18 -11.48
C VAL A 34 -9.27 -6.77 -11.55
N ALA A 35 -9.95 -6.93 -10.41
CA ALA A 35 -11.32 -7.45 -10.33
C ALA A 35 -12.40 -6.37 -10.54
N GLY A 36 -12.00 -5.11 -10.81
CA GLY A 36 -12.90 -3.97 -10.93
C GLY A 36 -13.41 -3.42 -9.58
N PRO A 37 -14.23 -2.36 -9.60
CA PRO A 37 -14.63 -1.63 -8.39
C PRO A 37 -15.51 -2.43 -7.42
N GLY A 38 -16.13 -3.54 -7.86
CA GLY A 38 -16.98 -4.38 -7.01
C GLY A 38 -16.27 -4.96 -5.79
N ILE A 39 -14.93 -5.09 -5.84
CA ILE A 39 -14.12 -5.52 -4.70
C ILE A 39 -14.21 -4.56 -3.51
N ILE A 40 -14.30 -3.24 -3.77
CA ILE A 40 -14.40 -2.21 -2.73
C ILE A 40 -15.72 -2.38 -1.97
N GLN A 41 -16.82 -2.54 -2.70
CA GLN A 41 -18.15 -2.75 -2.13
C GLN A 41 -18.22 -4.04 -1.31
N GLY A 42 -17.55 -5.10 -1.78
CA GLY A 42 -17.42 -6.35 -1.01
C GLY A 42 -16.66 -6.16 0.31
N LEU A 43 -15.54 -5.42 0.29
CA LEU A 43 -14.76 -5.14 1.51
C LEU A 43 -15.52 -4.25 2.50
N LEU A 44 -16.23 -3.24 2.01
CA LEU A 44 -17.10 -2.39 2.84
C LEU A 44 -18.23 -3.19 3.49
N LYS A 45 -18.87 -4.09 2.74
CA LYS A 45 -19.89 -4.98 3.28
C LYS A 45 -19.32 -5.92 4.36
N ALA A 46 -18.10 -6.43 4.18
CA ALA A 46 -17.44 -7.24 5.22
C ALA A 46 -17.17 -6.44 6.50
N ALA A 47 -16.75 -5.19 6.37
CA ALA A 47 -16.54 -4.29 7.51
C ALA A 47 -17.85 -3.98 8.24
N ASP A 48 -18.91 -3.70 7.50
CA ASP A 48 -20.27 -3.49 8.03
C ASP A 48 -20.79 -4.71 8.81
N GLN A 49 -20.58 -5.92 8.28
CA GLN A 49 -20.92 -7.17 9.00
C GLN A 49 -20.15 -7.34 10.32
N ALA A 50 -18.94 -6.79 10.41
CA ALA A 50 -18.14 -6.77 11.63
C ALA A 50 -18.46 -5.59 12.55
N GLY A 51 -19.36 -4.67 12.13
CA GLY A 51 -19.69 -3.45 12.87
C GLY A 51 -18.50 -2.47 12.97
N ARG A 52 -17.65 -2.43 11.95
CA ARG A 52 -16.41 -1.63 11.93
C ARG A 52 -16.28 -0.82 10.65
N GLU A 53 -15.50 0.26 10.73
CA GLU A 53 -15.01 0.98 9.56
C GLU A 53 -13.72 0.36 9.04
N LEU A 54 -13.49 0.46 7.73
CA LEU A 54 -12.34 -0.14 7.06
C LEU A 54 -11.77 0.80 6.00
N GLY A 55 -10.51 1.18 6.17
CA GLY A 55 -9.76 1.90 5.15
C GLY A 55 -9.20 0.96 4.08
N ILE A 56 -9.26 1.37 2.82
CA ILE A 56 -8.77 0.56 1.70
C ILE A 56 -7.62 1.29 1.00
N LEU A 57 -6.52 0.56 0.75
CA LEU A 57 -5.44 0.98 -0.14
C LEU A 57 -5.46 0.16 -1.42
N LEU A 58 -5.49 0.81 -2.58
CA LEU A 58 -5.43 0.11 -3.86
C LEU A 58 -3.99 -0.11 -4.32
N LEU A 59 -3.68 -1.29 -4.85
CA LEU A 59 -2.38 -1.56 -5.45
C LEU A 59 -2.33 -0.95 -6.86
N ALA A 60 -1.80 0.27 -6.95
CA ALA A 60 -1.63 1.00 -8.19
C ALA A 60 -0.31 0.65 -8.88
N GLU A 61 0.79 0.52 -8.13
CA GLU A 61 2.08 0.06 -8.66
C GLU A 61 2.70 -0.96 -7.70
N MET A 62 3.65 -1.75 -8.20
CA MET A 62 4.37 -2.74 -7.40
C MET A 62 5.87 -2.56 -7.53
N SER A 63 6.62 -2.92 -6.49
CA SER A 63 8.08 -2.82 -6.45
C SER A 63 8.82 -3.99 -7.13
N SER A 64 8.09 -5.02 -7.56
CA SER A 64 8.67 -6.20 -8.20
C SER A 64 8.96 -5.94 -9.67
N GLU A 65 10.10 -6.41 -10.16
CA GLU A 65 10.49 -6.34 -11.56
C GLU A 65 9.45 -7.00 -12.49
N GLY A 66 9.19 -6.39 -13.65
CA GLY A 66 8.30 -6.92 -14.69
C GLY A 66 6.81 -6.95 -14.34
N ASN A 67 6.36 -6.24 -13.29
CA ASN A 67 4.96 -6.29 -12.87
C ASN A 67 4.01 -5.64 -13.90
N LEU A 68 2.85 -6.27 -14.09
CA LEU A 68 1.85 -5.81 -15.07
C LEU A 68 1.22 -4.46 -14.70
N ALA A 69 1.19 -4.11 -13.41
CA ALA A 69 0.67 -2.81 -12.99
C ALA A 69 1.48 -1.63 -13.57
N MET A 70 2.79 -1.83 -13.76
CA MET A 70 3.68 -0.85 -14.39
C MET A 70 3.91 -1.12 -15.89
N ALA A 71 3.78 -2.36 -16.34
CA ALA A 71 3.97 -2.71 -17.76
C ALA A 71 2.75 -2.40 -18.64
N CYS A 72 1.54 -2.35 -18.06
CA CYS A 72 0.31 -2.01 -18.77
C CYS A 72 -0.04 -0.52 -18.55
N PRO A 73 -0.01 0.33 -19.60
CA PRO A 73 -0.20 1.78 -19.46
C PRO A 73 -1.50 2.20 -18.76
N ASP A 74 -2.58 1.44 -18.95
CA ASP A 74 -3.90 1.79 -18.44
C ASP A 74 -4.19 1.29 -17.02
N TYR A 75 -3.35 0.42 -16.45
CA TYR A 75 -3.67 -0.20 -15.16
C TYR A 75 -3.68 0.83 -14.02
N THR A 76 -2.61 1.62 -13.89
CA THR A 76 -2.50 2.66 -12.86
C THR A 76 -3.57 3.74 -13.02
N PRO A 77 -3.77 4.35 -14.21
CA PRO A 77 -4.85 5.32 -14.41
C PRO A 77 -6.23 4.80 -14.04
N LYS A 78 -6.61 3.59 -14.46
CA LYS A 78 -7.90 2.99 -14.11
C LYS A 78 -8.03 2.71 -12.62
N THR A 79 -6.93 2.34 -11.96
CA THR A 79 -6.91 2.17 -10.50
C THR A 79 -7.16 3.49 -9.77
N VAL A 80 -6.58 4.59 -10.26
CA VAL A 80 -6.81 5.93 -9.73
C VAL A 80 -8.25 6.40 -9.96
N GLU A 81 -8.83 6.12 -11.13
CA GLU A 81 -10.25 6.42 -11.41
C GLU A 81 -11.18 5.68 -10.41
N ILE A 82 -10.94 4.39 -10.19
CA ILE A 82 -11.69 3.59 -9.22
C ILE A 82 -11.56 4.18 -7.81
N ALA A 83 -10.36 4.60 -7.39
CA ALA A 83 -10.13 5.23 -6.10
C ALA A 83 -10.93 6.54 -5.95
N LYS A 84 -10.88 7.42 -6.96
CA LYS A 84 -11.60 8.70 -6.98
C LYS A 84 -13.10 8.53 -6.88
N SER A 85 -13.67 7.53 -7.55
CA SER A 85 -15.09 7.21 -7.45
C SER A 85 -15.52 6.60 -6.11
N ASN A 86 -14.57 6.23 -5.24
CA ASN A 86 -14.81 5.59 -3.95
C ASN A 86 -14.00 6.26 -2.82
N SER A 87 -13.80 7.58 -2.89
CA SER A 87 -12.92 8.34 -1.99
C SER A 87 -13.37 8.38 -0.53
N SER A 88 -14.62 8.02 -0.23
CA SER A 88 -15.10 7.87 1.16
C SER A 88 -14.50 6.65 1.88
N ALA A 89 -13.99 5.67 1.13
CA ALA A 89 -13.46 4.40 1.66
C ALA A 89 -12.00 4.14 1.26
N VAL A 90 -11.60 4.60 0.06
CA VAL A 90 -10.25 4.42 -0.45
C VAL A 90 -9.36 5.54 0.09
N LEU A 91 -8.46 5.19 0.99
CA LEU A 91 -7.53 6.12 1.64
C LEU A 91 -6.36 6.51 0.72
N GLY A 92 -6.07 5.69 -0.29
CA GLY A 92 -4.97 5.92 -1.20
C GLY A 92 -4.40 4.64 -1.78
N PHE A 93 -3.07 4.59 -1.96
CA PHE A 93 -2.41 3.62 -2.82
C PHE A 93 -1.23 2.93 -2.15
N ILE A 94 -1.04 1.66 -2.52
CA ILE A 94 0.28 1.06 -2.57
C ILE A 94 0.88 1.40 -3.93
N SER A 95 1.95 2.20 -3.94
CA SER A 95 2.59 2.67 -5.19
C SER A 95 4.09 2.94 -5.01
N GLN A 96 4.80 3.05 -6.14
CA GLN A 96 6.22 3.41 -6.20
C GLN A 96 6.44 4.90 -6.49
N ASN A 97 5.42 5.61 -6.94
CA ASN A 97 5.39 7.04 -7.20
C ASN A 97 4.06 7.64 -6.71
N LYS A 98 4.00 8.97 -6.63
CA LYS A 98 2.74 9.69 -6.49
C LYS A 98 1.92 9.57 -7.78
N VAL A 99 0.77 8.90 -7.70
CA VAL A 99 -0.07 8.56 -8.86
C VAL A 99 -1.37 9.38 -8.97
N ALA A 100 -1.73 10.14 -7.93
CA ALA A 100 -2.93 10.98 -7.90
C ALA A 100 -2.67 12.32 -7.16
N GLY A 101 -3.73 13.02 -6.74
CA GLY A 101 -3.63 14.28 -6.00
C GLY A 101 -3.32 14.10 -4.50
N ASP A 102 -3.29 15.22 -3.78
CA ASP A 102 -2.97 15.30 -2.34
C ASP A 102 -4.08 14.76 -1.42
N GLU A 103 -5.24 14.42 -1.97
CA GLU A 103 -6.36 13.84 -1.22
C GLU A 103 -6.13 12.37 -0.82
N PHE A 104 -5.09 11.71 -1.36
CA PHE A 104 -4.78 10.31 -1.14
C PHE A 104 -3.42 10.11 -0.46
N LEU A 105 -3.32 9.03 0.32
CA LEU A 105 -2.06 8.56 0.90
C LEU A 105 -1.28 7.65 -0.07
N TYR A 106 0.04 7.77 -0.10
CA TYR A 106 0.95 6.92 -0.86
C TYR A 106 1.86 6.12 0.07
N LEU A 107 1.58 4.82 0.18
CA LEU A 107 2.38 3.89 0.98
C LEU A 107 3.29 3.08 0.05
N THR A 108 4.60 3.28 0.19
CA THR A 108 5.60 2.75 -0.74
C THR A 108 6.41 1.62 -0.09
N PRO A 109 6.21 0.36 -0.53
CA PRO A 109 7.06 -0.76 -0.14
C PRO A 109 8.36 -0.78 -0.94
N GLY A 110 9.27 -1.68 -0.56
CA GLY A 110 10.56 -1.81 -1.22
C GLY A 110 11.52 -0.71 -0.81
N VAL A 111 11.65 -0.46 0.49
CA VAL A 111 12.51 0.59 1.05
C VAL A 111 13.63 0.01 1.90
N GLN A 112 14.86 0.50 1.69
CA GLN A 112 16.02 0.24 2.54
C GLN A 112 16.87 1.50 2.75
N LEU A 113 17.65 1.57 3.84
CA LEU A 113 18.53 2.70 4.11
C LEU A 113 19.66 2.83 3.08
N ALA A 114 20.16 1.71 2.57
CA ALA A 114 21.17 1.66 1.52
C ALA A 114 20.54 1.21 0.18
N PRO A 115 20.99 1.73 -0.96
CA PRO A 115 20.56 1.24 -2.27
C PRO A 115 20.99 -0.23 -2.48
N GLY A 116 20.13 -1.01 -3.14
CA GLY A 116 20.38 -2.43 -3.44
C GLY A 116 19.13 -3.14 -3.96
N GLY A 117 19.21 -4.48 -4.07
CA GLY A 117 18.10 -5.36 -4.42
C GLY A 117 18.22 -6.73 -3.73
N ASP A 118 17.20 -7.58 -3.84
CA ASP A 118 17.31 -8.99 -3.41
C ASP A 118 17.39 -9.96 -4.61
N ALA A 119 17.68 -11.24 -4.32
CA ALA A 119 17.80 -12.28 -5.34
C ALA A 119 16.47 -12.67 -6.02
N LEU A 120 15.34 -12.09 -5.61
CA LEU A 120 13.99 -12.41 -6.10
C LEU A 120 13.31 -11.20 -6.76
N GLY A 121 14.09 -10.24 -7.27
CA GLY A 121 13.60 -9.13 -8.09
C GLY A 121 13.02 -7.95 -7.30
N GLN A 122 13.27 -7.85 -5.99
CA GLN A 122 12.93 -6.66 -5.21
C GLN A 122 13.94 -5.55 -5.49
N GLN A 123 13.46 -4.40 -5.97
CA GLN A 123 14.24 -3.16 -6.06
C GLN A 123 14.02 -2.32 -4.79
N TYR A 124 15.09 -1.76 -4.22
CA TYR A 124 14.99 -0.90 -3.04
C TYR A 124 15.20 0.58 -3.38
N ASN A 125 14.26 1.41 -2.93
CA ASN A 125 14.43 2.86 -2.85
C ASN A 125 14.90 3.26 -1.44
N THR A 126 15.59 4.40 -1.33
CA THR A 126 15.88 5.01 -0.02
C THR A 126 14.68 5.79 0.49
N PRO A 127 14.54 6.02 1.81
CA PRO A 127 13.50 6.91 2.32
C PRO A 127 13.51 8.28 1.65
N HIS A 128 14.68 8.91 1.51
CA HIS A 128 14.80 10.21 0.82
C HIS A 128 14.20 10.17 -0.59
N LYS A 129 14.54 9.14 -1.39
CA LYS A 129 14.01 9.00 -2.75
C LYS A 129 12.48 8.86 -2.76
N VAL A 130 11.92 8.09 -1.83
CA VAL A 130 10.47 7.89 -1.74
C VAL A 130 9.74 9.19 -1.36
N LEU A 131 10.21 9.88 -0.32
CA LEU A 131 9.50 11.05 0.21
C LEU A 131 9.77 12.31 -0.63
N VAL A 132 11.02 12.55 -1.05
CA VAL A 132 11.43 13.80 -1.71
C VAL A 132 11.27 13.72 -3.23
N GLU A 133 11.91 12.74 -3.86
CA GLU A 133 11.94 12.65 -5.33
C GLU A 133 10.61 12.12 -5.89
N LYS A 134 10.02 11.12 -5.23
CA LYS A 134 8.79 10.44 -5.68
C LYS A 134 7.51 10.98 -5.04
N GLN A 135 7.65 11.90 -4.10
CA GLN A 135 6.55 12.63 -3.45
C GLN A 135 5.48 11.72 -2.83
N CYS A 136 5.89 10.58 -2.27
CA CYS A 136 5.00 9.68 -1.51
C CYS A 136 5.03 10.03 -0.02
N ASP A 137 4.17 9.41 0.79
CA ASP A 137 3.97 9.82 2.20
C ASP A 137 4.59 8.87 3.23
N VAL A 138 4.50 7.56 2.98
CA VAL A 138 4.82 6.54 3.99
C VAL A 138 5.71 5.46 3.39
N VAL A 139 6.80 5.15 4.07
CA VAL A 139 7.67 4.01 3.72
C VAL A 139 7.20 2.74 4.40
N ILE A 140 7.11 1.64 3.64
CA ILE A 140 6.87 0.29 4.20
C ILE A 140 8.18 -0.49 4.17
N VAL A 141 8.71 -0.78 5.36
CA VAL A 141 9.99 -1.46 5.55
C VAL A 141 9.77 -2.83 6.18
N GLY A 142 10.30 -3.87 5.54
CA GLY A 142 10.25 -5.25 6.03
C GLY A 142 11.60 -5.71 6.58
N ARG A 143 12.34 -6.48 5.76
CA ARG A 143 13.60 -7.14 6.14
C ARG A 143 14.65 -6.21 6.74
N GLY A 144 14.70 -4.96 6.27
CA GLY A 144 15.61 -3.95 6.80
C GLY A 144 15.43 -3.66 8.29
N VAL A 145 14.26 -4.00 8.87
CA VAL A 145 14.01 -3.89 10.32
C VAL A 145 14.03 -5.27 10.98
N TYR A 146 13.17 -6.20 10.57
CA TYR A 146 12.97 -7.43 11.35
C TYR A 146 14.10 -8.46 11.24
N LYS A 147 15.02 -8.32 10.27
CA LYS A 147 16.23 -9.15 10.15
C LYS A 147 17.50 -8.43 10.60
N ALA A 148 17.40 -7.20 11.11
CA ALA A 148 18.55 -6.50 11.66
C ALA A 148 18.96 -7.12 12.99
N ASP A 149 20.23 -6.97 13.36
CA ASP A 149 20.76 -7.45 14.65
C ASP A 149 20.03 -6.79 15.84
N ASP A 150 19.67 -5.51 15.69
CA ASP A 150 18.80 -4.77 16.60
C ASP A 150 17.60 -4.17 15.83
N PRO A 151 16.44 -4.86 15.80
CA PRO A 151 15.25 -4.37 15.12
C PRO A 151 14.70 -3.04 15.69
N LYS A 152 14.90 -2.78 16.99
CA LYS A 152 14.43 -1.54 17.62
C LYS A 152 15.26 -0.35 17.13
N LEU A 153 16.58 -0.50 17.13
CA LEU A 153 17.48 0.52 16.60
C LEU A 153 17.22 0.76 15.11
N ALA A 154 17.12 -0.30 14.31
CA ALA A 154 16.83 -0.19 12.88
C ALA A 154 15.53 0.57 12.62
N ALA A 155 14.44 0.25 13.35
CA ALA A 155 13.18 0.98 13.22
C ALA A 155 13.32 2.48 13.56
N GLN A 156 14.13 2.84 14.56
CA GLN A 156 14.40 4.24 14.90
C GLN A 156 15.16 4.98 13.79
N GLU A 157 16.10 4.31 13.13
CA GLU A 157 16.87 4.85 12.00
C GLU A 157 15.97 5.11 10.79
N TYR A 158 15.14 4.13 10.39
CA TYR A 158 14.17 4.32 9.29
C TYR A 158 13.19 5.45 9.60
N ARG A 159 12.68 5.52 10.84
CA ARG A 159 11.80 6.61 11.28
C ARG A 159 12.50 7.97 11.13
N ARG A 160 13.73 8.10 11.62
CA ARG A 160 14.50 9.36 11.52
C ARG A 160 14.71 9.74 10.06
N ALA A 161 15.21 8.82 9.23
CA ALA A 161 15.48 9.06 7.82
C ALA A 161 14.23 9.49 7.04
N ALA A 162 13.10 8.80 7.24
CA ALA A 162 11.84 9.14 6.57
C ALA A 162 11.27 10.47 7.07
N TRP A 163 11.32 10.74 8.38
CA TRP A 163 10.78 11.98 8.95
C TRP A 163 11.62 13.21 8.59
N ASP A 164 12.95 13.09 8.58
CA ASP A 164 13.83 14.17 8.15
C ASP A 164 13.66 14.46 6.65
N ALA A 165 13.49 13.43 5.82
CA ALA A 165 13.15 13.59 4.41
C ALA A 165 11.81 14.32 4.23
N TYR A 166 10.74 13.89 4.91
CA TYR A 166 9.44 14.57 4.89
C TYR A 166 9.54 16.04 5.32
N LYS A 167 10.27 16.36 6.41
CA LYS A 167 10.44 17.76 6.85
C LYS A 167 11.09 18.64 5.77
N SER A 168 11.98 18.09 4.95
CA SER A 168 12.59 18.85 3.86
C SER A 168 11.65 19.16 2.70
N THR A 169 10.50 18.49 2.60
CA THR A 169 9.49 18.77 1.56
C THR A 169 8.48 19.84 1.96
N ILE A 170 8.47 20.28 3.22
CA ILE A 170 7.53 21.26 3.78
C ILE A 170 8.19 22.58 4.22
N GLN A 171 9.50 22.70 4.06
CA GLN A 171 10.29 23.91 4.31
C GLN A 171 10.47 24.71 3.03
#